data_AF-A0A661E978-F1
#
_entry.id   AF-A0A661E978-F1
#
_cell.length_a   1.000
_cell.length_b   1.000
_cell.length_c   1.000
_cell.angle_alpha   90.00
_cell.angle_beta   90.00
_cell.angle_gamma   90.00
#
_symmetry.space_group_name_H-M   'P 1'
#
loop_
_entity.id
_entity.type
_entity.pdbx_description
1 polymer ?
#
loop_
_entity_poly.entity_id
_entity_poly.type
_entity_poly.pdbx_seq_one_letter_code
_entity_poly.pdbx_strand_id
1 'polypeptide(L)'
;MRIRNSKLLPLVLSLVGLMASGIAAAERIKDLASINGIRTNQLIGYGLVVGLDGSGDNEVYTQQSLANMLQRLGVTLPPGVKAKSKNIAAVVIHADLPPFASIGQKIDITVSALGSAKSLR
;
A
#
# COMPACT_ATOMS: atom_id res chain seq x y z
N MET A 1 -42.73 -46.36 54.10
CA MET A 1 -42.52 -45.00 53.58
C MET A 1 -41.71 -45.08 52.27
N ARG A 2 -42.37 -45.36 51.14
CA ARG A 2 -41.72 -45.47 49.81
C ARG A 2 -41.85 -44.13 49.11
N ILE A 3 -40.76 -43.35 49.09
CA ILE A 3 -40.71 -42.08 48.37
C ILE A 3 -40.82 -42.40 46.87
N ARG A 4 -41.87 -41.88 46.22
CA ARG A 4 -42.22 -42.16 44.83
C ARG A 4 -41.31 -41.32 43.91
N ASN A 5 -40.15 -41.87 43.56
CA ASN A 5 -39.11 -41.23 42.72
C ASN A 5 -39.50 -41.00 41.24
N SER A 6 -40.75 -41.24 40.84
CA SER A 6 -41.18 -41.17 39.43
C SER A 6 -41.15 -39.76 38.83
N LYS A 7 -41.14 -38.70 39.67
CA LYS A 7 -40.98 -37.30 39.21
C LYS A 7 -39.53 -36.85 39.07
N LEU A 8 -38.56 -37.62 39.58
CA LEU A 8 -37.14 -37.28 39.51
C LEU A 8 -36.53 -37.66 38.15
N LEU A 9 -37.01 -38.74 37.53
CA LEU A 9 -36.55 -39.19 36.22
C LEU A 9 -36.70 -38.11 35.11
N PRO A 10 -37.87 -37.47 34.92
CA PRO A 10 -38.00 -36.42 33.88
C PRO A 10 -37.17 -35.17 34.21
N LEU A 11 -36.99 -34.85 35.50
CA LEU A 11 -36.16 -33.73 35.94
C LEU A 11 -34.69 -33.98 35.57
N VAL A 12 -34.16 -35.16 35.89
CA VAL A 12 -32.80 -35.56 35.54
C VAL A 12 -32.62 -35.58 34.02
N LEU A 13 -33.59 -36.09 33.27
CA LEU A 13 -33.52 -36.11 31.80
C LEU A 13 -33.51 -34.70 31.20
N SER A 14 -34.30 -33.78 31.76
CA SER A 14 -34.30 -32.37 31.33
C SER A 14 -32.98 -31.66 31.64
N LEU A 15 -32.37 -31.98 32.80
CA LEU A 15 -31.10 -31.39 33.22
C LEU A 15 -29.94 -31.89 32.37
N VAL A 16 -29.95 -33.18 32.01
CA VAL A 16 -28.99 -33.75 31.05
C VAL A 16 -29.15 -33.11 29.67
N GLY A 17 -30.37 -32.84 29.22
CA GLY A 17 -30.63 -32.12 27.98
C GLY A 17 -30.06 -30.70 27.95
N LEU A 18 -30.15 -29.96 29.07
CA LEU A 18 -29.53 -28.64 29.18
C LEU A 18 -28.00 -28.69 29.24
N MET A 19 -27.42 -29.70 29.89
CA MET A 19 -25.96 -29.86 29.93
C MET A 19 -25.38 -30.30 28.58
N ALA A 20 -26.21 -30.87 27.69
CA ALA A 20 -25.84 -31.30 26.35
C ALA A 20 -25.95 -30.19 25.29
N SER A 21 -26.43 -28.99 25.62
CA SER A 21 -26.37 -27.86 24.70
C SER A 21 -24.92 -27.38 24.57
N GLY A 22 -24.24 -27.83 23.51
CA GLY A 22 -22.87 -27.42 23.20
C GLY A 22 -22.73 -25.92 22.98
N ILE A 23 -21.52 -25.40 23.21
CA ILE A 23 -21.19 -24.00 22.95
C ILE A 23 -21.22 -23.79 21.43
N ALA A 24 -22.18 -23.01 20.94
CA ALA A 24 -22.22 -22.61 19.55
C ALA A 24 -21.07 -21.62 19.28
N ALA A 25 -20.04 -22.08 18.56
CA ALA A 25 -18.97 -21.22 18.08
C ALA A 25 -19.49 -20.36 16.92
N ALA A 26 -20.05 -19.19 17.25
CA ALA A 26 -20.46 -18.21 16.25
C ALA A 26 -19.22 -17.50 15.70
N GLU A 27 -18.69 -18.03 14.60
CA GLU A 27 -17.65 -17.37 13.83
C GLU A 27 -18.25 -16.16 13.11
N ARG A 28 -17.60 -15.00 13.17
CA ARG A 28 -18.20 -13.78 12.60
C ARG A 28 -18.09 -13.88 11.08
N ILE A 29 -19.15 -13.49 10.36
CA ILE A 29 -19.18 -13.49 8.89
C ILE A 29 -17.99 -12.72 8.29
N LYS A 30 -17.54 -11.64 8.96
CA LYS A 30 -16.37 -10.85 8.55
C LYS A 30 -15.02 -11.60 8.62
N ASP A 31 -14.96 -12.67 9.40
CA ASP A 31 -13.76 -13.51 9.55
C ASP A 31 -13.74 -14.62 8.46
N LEU A 32 -14.89 -14.86 7.80
CA LEU A 32 -15.08 -15.89 6.78
C LEU A 32 -15.29 -15.35 5.35
N ALA A 33 -15.45 -14.04 5.19
CA ALA A 33 -15.76 -13.42 3.90
C ALA A 33 -14.74 -12.35 3.51
N SER A 34 -14.11 -12.50 2.35
CA SER A 34 -13.36 -11.44 1.69
C SER A 34 -14.29 -10.65 0.76
N ILE A 35 -14.15 -9.33 0.75
CA ILE A 35 -14.96 -8.48 -0.13
C ILE A 35 -14.36 -8.57 -1.55
N ASN A 36 -15.13 -9.12 -2.48
CA ASN A 36 -14.78 -9.12 -3.90
C ASN A 36 -14.65 -7.68 -4.42
N GLY A 37 -13.55 -7.38 -5.10
CA GLY A 37 -13.29 -6.06 -5.70
C GLY A 37 -12.33 -5.16 -4.91
N ILE A 38 -11.82 -5.62 -3.76
CA ILE A 38 -10.68 -4.99 -3.07
C ILE A 38 -9.42 -5.24 -3.91
N ARG A 39 -9.15 -4.33 -4.86
CA ARG A 39 -7.94 -4.35 -5.69
C ARG A 39 -7.07 -3.17 -5.33
N THR A 40 -5.81 -3.46 -5.02
CA THR A 40 -4.75 -2.45 -4.99
C THR A 40 -4.46 -2.03 -6.43
N ASN A 41 -4.28 -0.73 -6.67
CA ASN A 41 -3.92 -0.20 -7.98
C ASN A 41 -2.48 0.31 -7.97
N GLN A 42 -1.68 -0.11 -8.94
CA GLN A 42 -0.30 0.37 -9.06
C GLN A 42 -0.28 1.70 -9.78
N LEU A 43 0.32 2.69 -9.14
CA LEU A 43 0.61 3.99 -9.71
C LEU A 43 2.08 4.02 -10.14
N ILE A 44 2.31 4.45 -11.37
CA ILE A 44 3.64 4.65 -11.92
C ILE A 44 3.75 6.11 -12.34
N GLY A 45 4.77 6.80 -11.85
CA GLY A 45 5.10 8.18 -12.19
C GLY A 45 6.54 8.30 -12.67
N TYR A 46 6.81 9.34 -13.44
CA TYR A 46 8.16 9.71 -13.87
C TYR A 46 8.46 11.10 -13.36
N GLY A 47 9.70 11.32 -12.92
CA GLY A 47 10.08 12.58 -12.31
C GLY A 47 11.56 12.91 -12.49
N LEU A 48 11.90 14.11 -12.05
CA LEU A 48 13.26 14.60 -11.98
C LEU A 48 13.54 15.07 -10.55
N VAL A 49 14.60 14.54 -9.95
CA VAL A 49 15.13 15.03 -8.68
C VAL A 49 16.29 15.97 -8.98
N VAL A 50 16.28 17.15 -8.35
CA VAL A 50 17.30 18.19 -8.51
C VAL A 50 17.87 18.57 -7.15
N GLY A 51 19.12 19.05 -7.12
CA GLY A 51 19.77 19.49 -5.89
C GLY A 51 20.52 18.38 -5.14
N LEU A 52 20.83 17.27 -5.83
CA LEU A 52 21.65 16.21 -5.26
C LEU A 52 23.09 16.69 -5.04
N ASP A 53 23.75 16.21 -3.97
CA ASP A 53 25.12 16.60 -3.61
C ASP A 53 26.17 15.76 -4.35
N GLY A 54 26.22 15.90 -5.68
CA GLY A 54 27.20 15.19 -6.49
C GLY A 54 26.88 13.71 -6.77
N SER A 55 25.72 13.22 -6.31
CA SER A 55 25.25 11.84 -6.43
C SER A 55 24.30 11.55 -7.59
N GLY A 56 23.96 12.55 -8.40
CA GLY A 56 23.11 12.43 -9.59
C GLY A 56 23.78 11.71 -10.77
N ASP A 57 23.06 11.63 -11.89
CA ASP A 57 23.45 10.86 -13.07
C ASP A 57 24.75 11.39 -13.68
N ASN A 58 25.68 10.54 -14.12
CA ASN A 58 26.95 11.00 -14.73
C ASN A 58 26.94 11.03 -16.27
N GLU A 59 25.88 10.57 -16.92
CA GLU A 59 25.85 10.47 -18.40
C GLU A 59 25.23 11.70 -19.07
N VAL A 60 25.87 12.16 -20.15
CA VAL A 60 25.61 13.44 -20.82
C VAL A 60 24.37 13.43 -21.73
N TYR A 61 23.85 12.24 -22.10
CA TYR A 61 22.68 12.08 -22.98
C TYR A 61 21.35 12.58 -22.37
N THR A 62 21.34 12.88 -21.08
CA THR A 62 20.17 13.41 -20.38
C THR A 62 20.03 14.91 -20.48
N GLN A 63 21.08 15.74 -20.63
CA GLN A 63 20.88 17.20 -20.49
C GLN A 63 19.94 17.79 -21.55
N GLN A 64 20.15 17.47 -22.83
CA GLN A 64 19.31 18.00 -23.92
C GLN A 64 17.96 17.29 -23.96
N SER A 65 17.92 15.98 -23.75
CA SER A 65 16.68 15.19 -23.74
C SER A 65 15.77 15.56 -22.57
N LEU A 66 16.36 15.79 -21.40
CA LEU A 66 15.68 16.26 -20.19
C LEU A 66 15.22 17.71 -20.34
N ALA A 67 16.06 18.59 -20.88
CA ALA A 67 15.64 19.96 -21.18
C ALA A 67 14.44 19.95 -22.12
N ASN A 68 14.48 19.15 -23.19
CA ASN A 68 13.38 18.98 -24.13
C ASN A 68 12.13 18.35 -23.48
N MET A 69 12.30 17.43 -22.53
CA MET A 69 11.20 16.81 -21.77
C MET A 69 10.55 17.79 -20.79
N LEU A 70 11.35 18.51 -20.00
CA LEU A 70 10.89 19.53 -19.06
C LEU A 70 10.16 20.67 -19.79
N GLN A 71 10.67 21.06 -20.95
CA GLN A 71 10.03 22.06 -21.80
C GLN A 71 8.66 21.59 -22.31
N ARG A 72 8.50 20.29 -22.62
CA ARG A 72 7.20 19.67 -22.96
C ARG A 72 6.25 19.56 -21.76
N LEU A 73 6.77 19.55 -20.54
CA LEU A 73 6.02 19.56 -19.28
C LEU A 73 5.76 20.99 -18.75
N GLY A 74 6.12 22.04 -19.50
CA GLY A 74 5.89 23.45 -19.15
C GLY A 74 6.95 24.07 -18.25
N VAL A 75 8.06 23.38 -17.99
CA VAL A 75 9.17 23.87 -17.14
C VAL A 75 10.29 24.38 -18.04
N THR A 76 10.57 25.69 -17.99
CA THR A 76 11.61 26.33 -18.81
C THR A 76 12.89 26.51 -17.99
N LEU A 77 13.98 25.89 -18.44
CA LEU A 77 15.30 26.05 -17.83
C LEU A 77 16.00 27.32 -18.39
N PRO A 78 16.67 28.14 -17.56
CA PRO A 78 17.41 29.32 -18.02
C PRO A 78 18.58 28.93 -18.95
N PRO A 79 18.84 29.69 -20.03
CA PRO A 79 19.95 29.42 -20.93
C PRO A 79 21.29 29.51 -20.19
N GLY A 80 22.13 28.48 -20.33
CA GLY A 80 23.45 28.42 -19.70
C GLY A 80 23.52 27.64 -18.38
N VAL A 81 22.40 27.14 -17.85
CA VAL A 81 22.43 26.14 -16.77
C VAL A 81 22.90 24.82 -17.35
N LYS A 82 24.22 24.62 -17.35
CA LYS A 82 24.80 23.29 -17.50
C LYS A 82 24.36 22.49 -16.29
N ALA A 83 23.31 21.69 -16.46
CA ALA A 83 22.89 20.69 -15.49
C ALA A 83 24.11 19.82 -15.18
N LYS A 84 24.88 20.17 -14.15
CA LYS A 84 26.00 19.35 -13.69
C LYS A 84 25.34 18.03 -13.34
N SER A 85 25.57 17.02 -14.17
CA SER A 85 24.74 15.82 -14.20
C SER A 85 24.71 15.15 -12.81
N LYS A 86 25.81 15.28 -12.07
CA LYS A 86 25.95 14.87 -10.67
C LYS A 86 24.98 15.50 -9.66
N ASN A 87 24.18 16.51 -10.01
CA ASN A 87 23.23 17.13 -9.07
C ASN A 87 21.76 16.89 -9.45
N ILE A 88 21.53 16.08 -10.48
CA ILE A 88 20.21 15.83 -11.06
C ILE A 88 20.08 14.33 -11.36
N ALA A 89 18.92 13.74 -11.10
CA ALA A 89 18.65 12.34 -11.43
C ALA A 89 17.23 12.17 -12.01
N ALA A 90 17.13 11.49 -13.14
CA ALA A 90 15.84 11.03 -13.64
C ALA A 90 15.36 9.86 -12.77
N VAL A 91 14.09 9.87 -12.36
CA VAL A 91 13.55 8.85 -11.44
C VAL A 91 12.22 8.30 -11.93
N VAL A 92 11.98 7.03 -11.57
CA VAL A 92 10.66 6.40 -11.62
C VAL A 92 10.10 6.33 -10.20
N ILE A 93 8.81 6.59 -10.09
CA ILE A 93 8.06 6.60 -8.85
C ILE A 93 7.03 5.49 -8.94
N HIS A 94 7.03 4.59 -7.97
CA HIS A 94 6.05 3.52 -7.83
C HIS A 94 5.28 3.71 -6.53
N ALA A 95 3.97 3.48 -6.57
CA ALA A 95 3.14 3.48 -5.38
C ALA A 95 1.99 2.49 -5.52
N ASP A 96 1.58 1.91 -4.40
CA ASP A 96 0.39 1.07 -4.33
C ASP A 96 -0.74 1.91 -3.73
N LEU A 97 -1.78 2.19 -4.53
CA LEU A 97 -2.97 2.89 -4.07
C LEU A 97 -3.88 1.88 -3.38
N PRO A 98 -4.10 2.00 -2.06
CA PRO A 98 -4.97 1.09 -1.35
C PRO A 98 -6.43 1.28 -1.81
N PRO A 99 -7.23 0.22 -1.78
CA PRO A 99 -8.65 0.29 -2.07
C PRO A 99 -9.32 1.23 -1.06
N PHE A 100 -10.28 2.03 -1.54
CA PHE A 100 -10.99 3.04 -0.75
C PHE A 100 -10.10 4.18 -0.19
N ALA A 101 -8.94 4.44 -0.80
CA ALA A 101 -8.14 5.61 -0.47
C ALA A 101 -8.97 6.90 -0.61
N SER A 102 -8.90 7.77 0.40
CA SER A 102 -9.61 9.05 0.41
C SER A 102 -8.77 10.18 -0.18
N ILE A 103 -9.42 11.25 -0.68
CA ILE A 103 -8.71 12.42 -1.20
C ILE A 103 -7.88 13.06 -0.07
N GLY A 104 -6.60 13.31 -0.34
CA GLY A 104 -5.66 13.88 0.63
C GLY A 104 -5.00 12.85 1.56
N GLN A 105 -5.36 11.57 1.46
CA GLN A 105 -4.66 10.49 2.17
C GLN A 105 -3.23 10.37 1.65
N LYS A 106 -2.27 10.35 2.57
CA LYS A 106 -0.86 10.08 2.23
C LYS A 106 -0.69 8.61 1.90
N ILE A 107 0.06 8.34 0.83
CA ILE A 107 0.48 6.99 0.44
C ILE A 107 1.99 6.95 0.38
N ASP A 108 2.55 5.80 0.73
CA ASP A 108 3.98 5.58 0.61
C ASP A 108 4.36 5.37 -0.86
N ILE A 109 5.51 5.91 -1.23
CA ILE A 109 6.04 5.83 -2.58
C ILE A 109 7.46 5.27 -2.54
N THR A 110 7.82 4.53 -3.57
CA THR A 110 9.19 4.10 -3.84
C THR A 110 9.73 4.90 -5.01
N VAL A 111 10.85 5.58 -4.81
CA VAL A 111 11.53 6.35 -5.84
C VAL A 111 12.84 5.66 -6.20
N SER A 112 13.03 5.38 -7.49
CA SER A 112 14.21 4.70 -8.02
C SER A 112 14.86 5.54 -9.11
N ALA A 113 16.19 5.65 -9.09
CA ALA A 113 16.93 6.30 -10.16
C ALA A 113 16.84 5.48 -11.45
N LEU A 114 16.62 6.16 -12.57
CA LEU A 114 16.63 5.56 -13.91
C LEU A 114 18.05 5.48 -14.50
N GLY A 115 18.95 6.34 -14.04
CA GLY A 115 20.32 6.44 -14.54
C GLY A 115 21.39 5.93 -13.56
N SER A 116 22.54 6.58 -13.58
CA SER A 116 23.74 6.24 -12.81
C SER A 116 23.85 7.00 -11.48
N ALA A 117 22.76 7.62 -11.00
CA ALA A 117 22.72 8.28 -9.71
C ALA A 117 23.06 7.29 -8.57
N LYS A 118 24.01 7.69 -7.72
CA LYS A 118 24.50 6.92 -6.56
C LYS A 118 23.60 7.05 -5.34
N SER A 119 22.92 8.19 -5.18
CA SER A 119 22.03 8.48 -4.06
C SER A 119 20.96 9.49 -4.49
N LEU A 120 19.72 9.26 -4.03
CA LEU A 120 18.59 10.19 -4.13
C LEU A 120 18.26 10.85 -2.77
N ARG A 121 19.06 10.55 -1.74
CA ARG A 121 19.01 11.21 -0.42
C ARG A 121 19.98 12.37 -0.38
#